data_AF-A0A6V8DXU3-F1
#
_entry.id   AF-A0A6V8DXU3-F1
#
_cell.length_a   1.000
_cell.length_b   1.000
_cell.length_c   1.000
_cell.angle_alpha   90.00
_cell.angle_beta   90.00
_cell.angle_gamma   90.00
#
_symmetry.space_group_name_H-M   'P 1'
#
loop_
_entity.id
_entity.type
_entity.pdbx_description
1 polymer ?
#
loop_
_entity_poly.entity_id
_entity_poly.type
_entity_poly.pdbx_seq_one_letter_code
_entity_poly.pdbx_strand_id
1 'polypeptide(L)'
;EFTYAPANADPSTAIELQPGIAYGPMSGYNGLDQYFFIEVPTGTERLEIDLDGGFGEATLHTRFETTPTASESDYHSGAPGAGDKIGFNNPTPGTWYILLDSESVFSGVSITASFEDLYVWEYDGTPIELFNDEDIDGLSAPAGERLFFYVNLESRSDELTIDTYGGEGSLSITADGEVDYGDFFGFEEFDEKEFFEEDFFDEEFDSYGEGTEQSLYIYSPAAGRFDIILIAEEDFSDVSIVASWTENSRPEPGPEPEPEPQDIFSCDDGLDEFFGGADINGDGLLNGDEFRRSDPPEEITFDQIDSTEDGFIEYTEVVAHVCNCENELTSLMYQLPETTSVEFISTLEFKNDIDVKSLDLNKDSFISEFEIEKAIPTCITTYNPFDSDGDGVPDKDDQFPNDPDEQVDGDGDGIGDNADFAPSVANDVIYGAGGAVLIVLIGLLVLFLRGGGGNANHRMEEEWNKADAFSEQMLGMNDQFTTTTELPDAPQLERITTESTVDESPAQPVYDFGQAYIEQAVTAQAEFDAPSSSLMGMMDGGGRERIEYPPKSGNLWHRDEPDTPWIKD
;
A
#
# COMPACT_ATOMS: atom_id res chain seq x y z
N GLU A 1 -41.24 12.93 -17.90
CA GLU A 1 -42.03 13.53 -19.01
C GLU A 1 -41.05 14.25 -19.91
N PHE A 2 -41.22 14.20 -21.23
CA PHE A 2 -40.36 14.92 -22.18
C PHE A 2 -40.48 16.42 -21.92
N THR A 3 -39.48 17.02 -21.28
CA THR A 3 -39.34 18.47 -21.15
C THR A 3 -39.07 19.02 -22.54
N TYR A 4 -40.04 19.74 -23.10
CA TYR A 4 -39.80 20.49 -24.32
C TYR A 4 -38.66 21.49 -24.07
N ALA A 5 -37.73 21.61 -25.03
CA ALA A 5 -36.72 22.65 -24.98
C ALA A 5 -37.40 24.02 -24.77
N PRO A 6 -36.86 24.88 -23.88
CA PRO A 6 -37.44 26.17 -23.57
C PRO A 6 -37.44 27.07 -24.81
N ALA A 7 -38.32 28.08 -24.80
CA ALA A 7 -38.57 28.91 -25.98
C ALA A 7 -37.38 29.78 -26.40
N ASN A 8 -36.37 29.91 -25.53
CA ASN A 8 -35.17 30.71 -25.69
C ASN A 8 -33.91 29.86 -25.93
N ALA A 9 -34.06 28.63 -26.44
CA ALA A 9 -32.93 27.76 -26.80
C ALA A 9 -32.21 28.17 -28.10
N ASP A 10 -32.69 29.22 -28.78
CA ASP A 10 -32.06 29.80 -29.97
C ASP A 10 -31.76 31.29 -29.73
N PRO A 11 -30.61 31.82 -30.17
CA PRO A 11 -30.27 33.22 -29.98
C PRO A 11 -31.29 34.21 -30.57
N SER A 12 -31.98 33.84 -31.66
CA SER A 12 -33.05 34.67 -32.25
C SER A 12 -34.32 34.74 -31.42
N THR A 13 -34.42 33.88 -30.40
CA THR A 13 -35.53 33.79 -29.45
C THR A 13 -35.14 34.23 -28.04
N ALA A 14 -33.99 34.92 -27.90
CA ALA A 14 -33.52 35.42 -26.63
C ALA A 14 -34.60 36.25 -25.91
N ILE A 15 -34.68 36.10 -24.59
CA ILE A 15 -35.69 36.76 -23.76
C ILE A 15 -35.12 38.05 -23.18
N GLU A 16 -35.87 39.14 -23.30
CA GLU A 16 -35.54 40.42 -22.68
C GLU A 16 -35.73 40.33 -21.15
N LEU A 17 -34.66 40.54 -20.40
CA LEU A 17 -34.71 40.69 -18.95
C LEU A 17 -35.06 42.13 -18.59
N GLN A 18 -35.94 42.27 -17.58
CA GLN A 18 -36.28 43.58 -17.04
C GLN A 18 -35.42 43.85 -15.80
N PRO A 19 -34.87 45.08 -15.64
CA PRO A 19 -33.96 45.39 -14.54
C PRO A 19 -34.57 45.08 -13.16
N GLY A 20 -33.87 44.26 -12.37
CA GLY A 20 -34.25 43.84 -11.02
C GLY A 20 -35.45 42.89 -10.94
N ILE A 21 -35.91 42.35 -12.07
CA ILE A 21 -37.04 41.40 -12.13
C ILE A 21 -36.50 40.01 -12.48
N ALA A 22 -36.64 39.09 -11.53
CA ALA A 22 -36.27 37.69 -11.72
C ALA A 22 -37.12 37.00 -12.80
N TYR A 23 -36.47 36.23 -13.66
CA TYR A 23 -37.07 35.36 -14.67
C TYR A 23 -36.81 33.89 -14.30
N GLY A 24 -37.89 33.12 -14.14
CA GLY A 24 -37.83 31.72 -13.72
C GLY A 24 -39.13 31.25 -13.02
N PRO A 25 -39.11 30.09 -12.34
CA PRO A 25 -38.00 29.16 -12.21
C PRO A 25 -37.73 28.41 -13.52
N MET A 26 -36.45 28.21 -13.81
CA MET A 26 -35.93 27.53 -15.00
C MET A 26 -35.34 26.18 -14.62
N SER A 27 -35.18 25.32 -15.61
CA SER A 27 -34.54 24.02 -15.49
C SER A 27 -33.77 23.72 -16.76
N GLY A 28 -32.59 23.11 -16.63
CA GLY A 28 -31.77 22.68 -17.75
C GLY A 28 -31.23 21.27 -17.57
N TYR A 29 -30.62 20.79 -18.64
CA TYR A 29 -29.98 19.49 -18.73
C TYR A 29 -28.70 19.69 -19.55
N ASN A 30 -27.79 18.71 -19.48
CA ASN A 30 -26.52 18.75 -20.19
C ASN A 30 -26.71 19.11 -21.69
N GLY A 31 -26.06 20.19 -22.10
CA GLY A 31 -26.07 20.72 -23.47
C GLY A 31 -27.29 21.58 -23.80
N LEU A 32 -27.95 22.17 -22.79
CA LEU A 32 -29.05 23.12 -23.01
C LEU A 32 -28.60 24.57 -22.82
N ASP A 33 -28.42 25.25 -23.95
CA ASP A 33 -28.24 26.70 -23.99
C ASP A 33 -29.57 27.43 -23.82
N GLN A 34 -29.54 28.53 -23.05
CA GLN A 34 -30.66 29.45 -22.91
C GLN A 34 -30.19 30.90 -23.08
N TYR A 35 -30.82 31.62 -24.01
CA TYR A 35 -30.41 32.97 -24.38
C TYR A 35 -31.32 34.04 -23.77
N PHE A 36 -30.71 35.11 -23.27
CA PHE A 36 -31.35 36.29 -22.71
C PHE A 36 -30.66 37.56 -23.22
N PHE A 37 -31.29 38.72 -23.03
CA PHE A 37 -30.62 40.00 -23.28
C PHE A 37 -31.17 41.10 -22.37
N ILE A 38 -30.38 42.14 -22.16
CA ILE A 38 -30.77 43.35 -21.44
C ILE A 38 -30.28 44.60 -22.18
N GLU A 39 -31.14 45.63 -22.21
CA GLU A 39 -30.81 46.94 -22.77
C GLU A 39 -30.20 47.84 -21.69
N VAL A 40 -28.92 48.16 -21.81
CA VAL A 40 -28.19 49.00 -20.86
C VAL A 40 -28.30 50.47 -21.27
N PRO A 41 -28.94 51.34 -20.45
CA PRO A 41 -29.05 52.76 -20.74
C PRO A 41 -27.72 53.51 -20.56
N THR A 42 -27.63 54.71 -21.13
CA THR A 42 -26.47 55.58 -20.92
C THR A 42 -26.38 56.04 -19.46
N GLY A 43 -25.19 55.91 -18.85
CA GLY A 43 -24.93 56.35 -17.48
C GLY A 43 -25.19 55.28 -16.41
N THR A 44 -25.33 54.02 -16.80
CA THR A 44 -25.28 52.89 -15.86
C THR A 44 -23.89 52.76 -15.27
N GLU A 45 -23.80 52.69 -13.93
CA GLU A 45 -22.53 52.58 -13.20
C GLU A 45 -22.08 51.12 -13.04
N ARG A 46 -23.02 50.18 -12.90
CA ARG A 46 -22.76 48.74 -12.82
C ARG A 46 -23.92 47.92 -13.39
N LEU A 47 -23.60 46.85 -14.11
CA LEU A 47 -24.55 45.81 -14.50
C LEU A 47 -24.23 44.55 -13.68
N GLU A 48 -25.26 43.97 -13.06
CA GLU A 48 -25.18 42.70 -12.33
C GLU A 48 -26.19 41.70 -12.92
N ILE A 49 -25.77 40.46 -13.11
CA ILE A 49 -26.57 39.33 -13.59
C ILE A 49 -26.38 38.22 -12.58
N ASP A 50 -27.46 37.80 -11.94
CA ASP A 50 -27.47 36.91 -10.78
C ASP A 50 -28.39 35.71 -11.06
N LEU A 51 -27.88 34.50 -10.83
CA LEU A 51 -28.64 33.25 -10.77
C LEU A 51 -28.90 32.92 -9.30
N ASP A 52 -30.16 32.92 -8.89
CA ASP A 52 -30.55 32.59 -7.52
C ASP A 52 -31.61 31.48 -7.46
N GLY A 53 -31.53 30.72 -6.37
CA GLY A 53 -32.43 29.63 -6.02
C GLY A 53 -32.21 28.35 -6.84
N GLY A 54 -32.84 27.26 -6.40
CA GLY A 54 -32.77 25.97 -7.10
C GLY A 54 -31.57 25.10 -6.70
N PHE A 55 -31.20 24.17 -7.56
CA PHE A 55 -30.06 23.26 -7.43
C PHE A 55 -29.50 22.89 -8.81
N GLY A 56 -28.25 22.44 -8.86
CA GLY A 56 -27.52 22.08 -10.08
C GLY A 56 -26.55 23.16 -10.54
N GLU A 57 -25.87 22.91 -11.65
CA GLU A 57 -24.85 23.82 -12.21
C GLU A 57 -25.32 24.43 -13.52
N ALA A 58 -25.02 25.72 -13.67
CA ALA A 58 -25.17 26.47 -14.89
C ALA A 58 -24.13 27.59 -14.88
N THR A 59 -23.65 27.97 -16.06
CA THR A 59 -22.62 28.98 -16.26
C THR A 59 -23.20 30.15 -17.05
N LEU A 60 -22.88 31.37 -16.65
CA LEU A 60 -23.28 32.59 -17.33
C LEU A 60 -22.16 33.05 -18.28
N HIS A 61 -22.57 33.49 -19.46
CA HIS A 61 -21.71 34.20 -20.41
C HIS A 61 -22.43 35.46 -20.89
N THR A 62 -21.72 36.56 -21.08
CA THR A 62 -22.31 37.81 -21.58
C THR A 62 -21.41 38.47 -22.62
N ARG A 63 -22.04 39.15 -23.59
CA ARG A 63 -21.33 39.82 -24.69
C ARG A 63 -22.10 41.03 -25.23
N PHE A 64 -21.38 42.07 -25.60
CA PHE A 64 -21.93 43.32 -26.11
C PHE A 64 -22.30 43.21 -27.61
N GLU A 65 -23.52 43.65 -27.97
CA GLU A 65 -24.11 43.71 -29.32
C GLU A 65 -24.20 42.38 -30.10
N THR A 66 -23.60 41.31 -29.59
CA THR A 66 -23.52 40.00 -30.24
C THR A 66 -23.83 38.89 -29.24
N THR A 67 -24.34 37.76 -29.74
CA THR A 67 -24.73 36.64 -28.89
C THR A 67 -23.48 35.89 -28.43
N PRO A 68 -23.27 35.68 -27.12
CA PRO A 68 -22.14 34.92 -26.60
C PRO A 68 -22.24 33.43 -26.97
N THR A 69 -21.10 32.77 -26.94
CA THR A 69 -20.95 31.30 -26.92
C THR A 69 -19.99 30.94 -25.79
N ALA A 70 -19.97 29.68 -25.35
CA ALA A 70 -19.04 29.22 -24.31
C ALA A 70 -17.56 29.58 -24.63
N SER A 71 -17.17 29.58 -25.91
CA SER A 71 -15.82 29.93 -26.35
C SER A 71 -15.63 31.41 -26.74
N GLU A 72 -16.69 32.22 -26.80
CA GLU A 72 -16.61 33.62 -27.21
C GLU A 72 -17.60 34.49 -26.40
N SER A 73 -17.11 35.06 -25.30
CA SER A 73 -17.84 35.99 -24.42
C SER A 73 -16.96 37.15 -23.97
N ASP A 74 -17.55 38.29 -23.59
CA ASP A 74 -16.82 39.43 -23.02
C ASP A 74 -16.62 39.26 -21.51
N TYR A 75 -17.62 38.70 -20.82
CA TYR A 75 -17.51 38.26 -19.42
C TYR A 75 -18.19 36.90 -19.27
N HIS A 76 -17.70 36.09 -18.35
CA HIS A 76 -18.34 34.86 -17.92
C HIS A 76 -18.31 34.80 -16.39
N SER A 77 -18.99 33.84 -15.81
CA SER A 77 -18.95 33.62 -14.37
C SER A 77 -17.85 32.66 -13.94
N GLY A 78 -17.17 32.99 -12.84
CA GLY A 78 -16.10 32.17 -12.26
C GLY A 78 -16.53 31.07 -11.29
N ALA A 79 -17.84 30.89 -11.03
CA ALA A 79 -18.32 29.80 -10.17
C ALA A 79 -19.64 29.20 -10.72
N PRO A 80 -19.62 27.99 -11.31
CA PRO A 80 -20.84 27.40 -11.87
C PRO A 80 -21.84 27.05 -10.77
N GLY A 81 -23.14 27.34 -10.96
CA GLY A 81 -24.13 26.99 -9.93
C GLY A 81 -25.44 27.78 -9.91
N ALA A 82 -26.31 27.35 -8.99
CA ALA A 82 -27.56 28.01 -8.62
C ALA A 82 -27.41 29.30 -7.75
N GLY A 83 -26.18 29.85 -7.69
CA GLY A 83 -25.81 31.05 -6.94
C GLY A 83 -24.79 31.90 -7.71
N ASP A 84 -24.75 31.72 -9.02
CA ASP A 84 -23.73 32.26 -9.90
C ASP A 84 -24.02 33.72 -10.29
N LYS A 85 -22.97 34.55 -10.46
CA LYS A 85 -23.09 35.99 -10.64
C LYS A 85 -22.02 36.56 -11.56
N ILE A 86 -22.45 37.39 -12.51
CA ILE A 86 -21.59 38.29 -13.29
C ILE A 86 -21.89 39.72 -12.87
N GLY A 87 -20.87 40.52 -12.53
CA GLY A 87 -21.08 41.93 -12.25
C GLY A 87 -19.88 42.80 -12.61
N PHE A 88 -20.08 43.75 -13.52
CA PHE A 88 -19.02 44.63 -14.02
C PHE A 88 -19.42 46.11 -14.03
N ASN A 89 -18.44 46.96 -13.81
CA ASN A 89 -18.61 48.41 -13.72
C ASN A 89 -18.57 49.07 -15.10
N ASN A 90 -19.20 50.24 -15.22
CA ASN A 90 -19.22 51.09 -16.41
C ASN A 90 -19.59 50.35 -17.71
N PRO A 91 -20.70 49.59 -17.75
CA PRO A 91 -21.08 48.84 -18.95
C PRO A 91 -21.29 49.78 -20.15
N THR A 92 -20.81 49.36 -21.33
CA THR A 92 -21.06 50.09 -22.57
C THR A 92 -22.57 50.17 -22.83
N PRO A 93 -23.15 51.37 -23.07
CA PRO A 93 -24.57 51.51 -23.36
C PRO A 93 -24.97 50.79 -24.65
N GLY A 94 -26.01 49.97 -24.60
CA GLY A 94 -26.49 49.15 -25.71
C GLY A 94 -27.01 47.79 -25.26
N THR A 95 -27.21 46.89 -26.21
CA THR A 95 -27.75 45.54 -25.94
C THR A 95 -26.63 44.61 -25.47
N TRP A 96 -26.81 44.02 -24.30
CA TRP A 96 -25.97 42.94 -23.79
C TRP A 96 -26.73 41.62 -23.89
N TYR A 97 -26.15 40.65 -24.59
CA TYR A 97 -26.70 39.30 -24.70
C TYR A 97 -26.08 38.41 -23.63
N ILE A 98 -26.89 37.55 -23.05
CA ILE A 98 -26.54 36.67 -21.95
C ILE A 98 -26.87 35.24 -22.38
N LEU A 99 -25.93 34.32 -22.23
CA LEU A 99 -26.10 32.89 -22.40
C LEU A 99 -26.02 32.23 -21.03
N LEU A 100 -27.00 31.40 -20.74
CA LEU A 100 -26.96 30.44 -19.67
C LEU A 100 -26.61 29.08 -20.29
N ASP A 101 -25.37 28.65 -20.13
CA ASP A 101 -24.87 27.35 -20.55
C ASP A 101 -25.03 26.33 -19.41
N SER A 102 -25.26 25.06 -19.73
CA SER A 102 -25.56 24.02 -18.75
C SER A 102 -24.94 22.69 -19.14
N GLU A 103 -23.87 22.34 -18.44
CA GLU A 103 -23.18 21.05 -18.59
C GLU A 103 -23.79 19.95 -17.70
N SER A 104 -24.58 20.33 -16.68
CA SER A 104 -25.27 19.39 -15.80
C SER A 104 -26.77 19.72 -15.66
N VAL A 105 -27.48 18.94 -14.85
CA VAL A 105 -28.92 19.15 -14.64
C VAL A 105 -29.12 20.21 -13.56
N PHE A 106 -29.82 21.28 -13.89
CA PHE A 106 -30.26 22.28 -12.92
C PHE A 106 -31.78 22.43 -12.90
N SER A 107 -32.34 22.83 -11.76
CA SER A 107 -33.77 23.05 -11.61
C SER A 107 -34.09 24.04 -10.49
N GLY A 108 -35.05 24.91 -10.76
CA GLY A 108 -35.54 25.88 -9.79
C GLY A 108 -34.76 27.19 -9.76
N VAL A 109 -33.86 27.41 -10.72
CA VAL A 109 -32.99 28.58 -10.81
C VAL A 109 -33.73 29.75 -11.46
N SER A 110 -33.52 30.97 -10.97
CA SER A 110 -34.07 32.20 -11.56
C SER A 110 -32.93 33.16 -11.90
N ILE A 111 -32.99 33.76 -13.09
CA ILE A 111 -32.01 34.77 -13.53
C ILE A 111 -32.54 36.18 -13.30
N THR A 112 -31.73 37.05 -12.73
CA THR A 112 -32.07 38.46 -12.49
C THR A 112 -30.94 39.34 -13.02
N ALA A 113 -31.23 40.29 -13.89
CA ALA A 113 -30.27 41.33 -14.27
C ALA A 113 -30.67 42.65 -13.62
N SER A 114 -29.78 43.35 -12.92
CA SER A 114 -30.02 44.62 -12.24
C SER A 114 -28.94 45.67 -12.56
N PHE A 115 -29.31 46.94 -12.39
CA PHE A 115 -28.36 48.04 -12.44
C PHE A 115 -28.08 48.48 -11.02
N GLU A 116 -26.82 48.41 -10.63
CA GLU A 116 -26.37 48.73 -9.27
C GLU A 116 -25.48 49.98 -9.29
N ASP A 117 -25.21 50.51 -8.10
CA ASP A 117 -24.22 51.56 -7.92
C ASP A 117 -22.81 51.03 -8.26
N LEU A 118 -21.88 51.92 -8.59
CA LEU A 118 -20.49 51.56 -8.87
C LEU A 118 -19.92 50.73 -7.69
N TYR A 119 -19.50 49.51 -7.99
CA TYR A 119 -18.83 48.68 -7.00
C TYR A 119 -17.35 49.03 -6.97
N VAL A 120 -16.92 49.71 -5.93
CA VAL A 120 -15.49 49.86 -5.64
C VAL A 120 -15.11 48.65 -4.81
N TRP A 121 -14.43 47.70 -5.45
CA TRP A 121 -13.90 46.55 -4.76
C TRP A 121 -12.85 47.02 -3.74
N GLU A 122 -13.05 46.68 -2.48
CA GLU A 122 -12.04 46.76 -1.43
C GLU A 122 -11.74 45.32 -1.03
N TYR A 123 -10.47 44.93 -1.08
CA TYR A 123 -10.06 43.58 -0.72
C TYR A 123 -10.36 43.32 0.76
N ASP A 124 -11.21 42.32 1.05
CA ASP A 124 -11.65 42.02 2.42
C ASP A 124 -10.71 41.04 3.16
N GLY A 125 -9.62 40.62 2.50
CA GLY A 125 -8.67 39.65 3.02
C GLY A 125 -9.01 38.19 2.73
N THR A 126 -10.09 37.90 2.01
CA THR A 126 -10.45 36.53 1.62
C THR A 126 -9.61 36.09 0.43
N PRO A 127 -8.93 34.92 0.48
CA PRO A 127 -8.21 34.38 -0.68
C PRO A 127 -9.15 34.10 -1.86
N ILE A 128 -8.71 34.46 -3.07
CA ILE A 128 -9.48 34.28 -4.31
C ILE A 128 -8.87 33.13 -5.13
N GLU A 129 -9.70 32.21 -5.61
CA GLU A 129 -9.26 31.12 -6.49
C GLU A 129 -8.96 31.66 -7.90
N LEU A 130 -7.84 31.23 -8.49
CA LEU A 130 -7.52 31.42 -9.89
C LEU A 130 -7.78 30.11 -10.64
N PHE A 131 -8.53 30.19 -11.74
CA PHE A 131 -8.80 29.07 -12.62
C PHE A 131 -7.88 29.10 -13.84
N ASN A 132 -7.74 27.96 -14.51
CA ASN A 132 -6.79 27.80 -15.60
C ASN A 132 -7.14 28.71 -16.79
N ASP A 133 -6.18 29.54 -17.20
CA ASP A 133 -6.31 30.51 -18.29
C ASP A 133 -7.47 31.52 -18.09
N GLU A 134 -7.92 31.74 -16.85
CA GLU A 134 -8.94 32.75 -16.51
C GLU A 134 -8.30 33.99 -15.90
N ASP A 135 -8.58 35.16 -16.50
CA ASP A 135 -8.10 36.45 -16.03
C ASP A 135 -9.03 37.10 -14.99
N ILE A 136 -8.43 37.64 -13.93
CA ILE A 136 -9.10 38.56 -13.02
C ILE A 136 -8.62 39.98 -13.31
N ASP A 137 -9.54 40.78 -13.84
CA ASP A 137 -9.31 42.18 -14.24
C ASP A 137 -9.57 43.20 -13.13
N GLY A 138 -8.99 44.39 -13.31
CA GLY A 138 -9.37 45.60 -12.56
C GLY A 138 -8.84 45.65 -11.13
N LEU A 139 -7.81 44.87 -10.82
CA LEU A 139 -7.17 44.87 -9.51
C LEU A 139 -6.54 46.24 -9.23
N SER A 140 -6.76 46.73 -8.02
CA SER A 140 -6.19 47.99 -7.53
C SER A 140 -5.91 47.88 -6.04
N ALA A 141 -4.74 48.32 -5.59
CA ALA A 141 -4.40 48.37 -4.18
C ALA A 141 -3.38 49.47 -3.87
N PRO A 142 -3.44 50.09 -2.67
CA PRO A 142 -2.44 51.03 -2.19
C PRO A 142 -1.13 50.33 -1.80
N ALA A 143 -0.03 51.08 -1.79
CA ALA A 143 1.29 50.61 -1.42
C ALA A 143 1.32 49.93 -0.04
N GLY A 144 1.90 48.74 0.01
CA GLY A 144 2.06 47.91 1.21
C GLY A 144 0.90 46.95 1.49
N GLU A 145 -0.16 46.96 0.67
CA GLU A 145 -1.27 46.01 0.78
C GLU A 145 -0.89 44.64 0.17
N ARG A 146 -1.53 43.59 0.68
CA ARG A 146 -1.32 42.21 0.23
C ARG A 146 -2.67 41.62 -0.19
N LEU A 147 -2.70 41.08 -1.40
CA LEU A 147 -3.84 40.37 -1.95
C LEU A 147 -3.50 38.89 -1.99
N PHE A 148 -4.39 38.05 -1.46
CA PHE A 148 -4.21 36.60 -1.42
C PHE A 148 -5.04 35.95 -2.51
N PHE A 149 -4.40 35.08 -3.27
CA PHE A 149 -4.98 34.22 -4.30
C PHE A 149 -4.58 32.78 -4.01
N TYR A 150 -5.23 31.81 -4.65
CA TYR A 150 -4.77 30.42 -4.64
C TYR A 150 -5.14 29.71 -5.94
N VAL A 151 -4.38 28.68 -6.29
CA VAL A 151 -4.70 27.73 -7.37
C VAL A 151 -4.85 26.35 -6.73
N ASN A 152 -5.83 25.58 -7.18
CA ASN A 152 -5.99 24.19 -6.76
C ASN A 152 -5.80 23.25 -7.96
N LEU A 153 -4.67 22.57 -8.01
CA LEU A 153 -4.35 21.63 -9.09
C LEU A 153 -4.97 20.27 -8.80
N GLU A 154 -5.92 19.84 -9.64
CA GLU A 154 -6.55 18.52 -9.54
C GLU A 154 -5.57 17.37 -9.80
N SER A 155 -4.58 17.61 -10.65
CA SER A 155 -3.51 16.68 -11.00
C SER A 155 -2.19 17.43 -11.17
N ARG A 156 -1.09 16.68 -11.18
CA ARG A 156 0.25 17.21 -11.50
C ARG A 156 0.22 17.99 -12.82
N SER A 157 1.02 19.05 -12.89
CA SER A 157 1.26 19.80 -14.14
C SER A 157 2.75 19.81 -14.45
N ASP A 158 3.11 19.95 -15.73
CA ASP A 158 4.51 20.20 -16.12
C ASP A 158 4.98 21.59 -15.68
N GLU A 159 4.06 22.54 -15.64
CA GLU A 159 4.32 23.96 -15.42
C GLU A 159 3.08 24.65 -14.85
N LEU A 160 3.26 25.51 -13.84
CA LEU A 160 2.28 26.49 -13.39
C LEU A 160 2.90 27.88 -13.51
N THR A 161 2.25 28.75 -14.28
CA THR A 161 2.68 30.13 -14.50
C THR A 161 1.61 31.09 -13.98
N ILE A 162 2.04 32.15 -13.30
CA ILE A 162 1.17 33.23 -12.83
C ILE A 162 1.70 34.53 -13.42
N ASP A 163 0.88 35.19 -14.24
CA ASP A 163 1.23 36.41 -14.91
C ASP A 163 0.32 37.57 -14.47
N THR A 164 0.91 38.74 -14.26
CA THR A 164 0.17 40.00 -14.17
C THR A 164 0.51 40.91 -15.33
N TYR A 165 -0.48 41.65 -15.81
CA TYR A 165 -0.29 42.61 -16.91
C TYR A 165 -1.30 43.76 -16.87
N GLY A 166 -0.97 44.82 -17.61
CA GLY A 166 -1.80 46.03 -17.69
C GLY A 166 -1.65 46.95 -16.49
N GLY A 167 -2.48 48.00 -16.45
CA GLY A 167 -2.49 48.96 -15.35
C GLY A 167 -1.28 49.89 -15.25
N GLU A 168 -1.21 50.59 -14.12
CA GLU A 168 -0.08 51.44 -13.71
C GLU A 168 0.29 51.09 -12.26
N GLY A 169 1.57 51.20 -11.88
CA GLY A 169 2.05 50.95 -10.50
C GLY A 169 3.26 50.02 -10.44
N SER A 170 3.52 49.46 -9.25
CA SER A 170 4.55 48.44 -9.02
C SER A 170 4.04 47.40 -8.03
N LEU A 171 4.22 46.12 -8.36
CA LEU A 171 3.83 44.99 -7.52
C LEU A 171 4.85 43.85 -7.65
N SER A 172 4.81 42.92 -6.70
CA SER A 172 5.48 41.63 -6.77
C SER A 172 4.49 40.51 -6.44
N ILE A 173 4.77 39.30 -6.93
CA ILE A 173 3.98 38.10 -6.64
C ILE A 173 4.90 37.08 -5.99
N THR A 174 4.43 36.43 -4.95
CA THR A 174 5.06 35.24 -4.38
C THR A 174 4.07 34.08 -4.35
N ALA A 175 4.56 32.86 -4.41
CA ALA A 175 3.72 31.66 -4.32
C ALA A 175 4.36 30.62 -3.41
N ASP A 176 3.53 29.82 -2.75
CA ASP A 176 3.92 28.74 -1.85
C ASP A 176 3.14 27.47 -2.25
N GLY A 177 3.84 26.35 -2.38
CA GLY A 177 3.22 25.07 -2.72
C GLY A 177 4.21 23.94 -3.01
N GLU A 178 3.68 22.71 -3.03
CA GLU A 178 4.48 21.49 -3.16
C GLU A 178 4.84 21.19 -4.63
N VAL A 179 6.07 20.76 -4.86
CA VAL A 179 6.61 20.43 -6.19
C VAL A 179 7.07 18.98 -6.21
N ASP A 180 6.71 18.28 -7.28
CA ASP A 180 7.05 16.86 -7.48
C ASP A 180 8.30 16.77 -8.38
N TYR A 181 9.47 16.69 -7.75
CA TYR A 181 10.75 16.53 -8.44
C TYR A 181 11.12 15.06 -8.74
N GLY A 182 10.30 14.10 -8.28
CA GLY A 182 10.68 12.69 -8.09
C GLY A 182 11.20 11.95 -9.32
N ASP A 183 10.88 12.43 -10.53
CA ASP A 183 11.19 11.71 -11.78
C ASP A 183 12.05 12.49 -12.80
N PHE A 184 12.43 13.74 -12.54
CA PHE A 184 13.13 14.53 -13.58
C PHE A 184 14.54 14.00 -13.88
N PHE A 185 15.14 13.31 -12.92
CA PHE A 185 16.57 13.01 -12.99
C PHE A 185 16.93 11.54 -13.19
N GLY A 186 16.01 10.58 -13.02
CA GLY A 186 16.34 9.15 -13.17
C GLY A 186 17.60 8.75 -12.40
N PHE A 187 17.83 9.37 -11.25
CA PHE A 187 18.94 9.08 -10.36
C PHE A 187 18.39 8.28 -9.19
N GLU A 188 18.08 7.00 -9.43
CA GLU A 188 17.78 6.01 -8.38
C GLU A 188 19.02 5.70 -7.49
N GLU A 189 20.12 6.47 -7.56
CA GLU A 189 21.42 6.01 -7.05
C GLU A 189 22.32 7.11 -6.46
N PHE A 190 21.79 8.27 -6.07
CA PHE A 190 22.60 9.29 -5.37
C PHE A 190 21.90 9.83 -4.13
N ASP A 191 22.57 9.63 -3.00
CA ASP A 191 22.24 10.13 -1.67
C ASP A 191 21.82 11.60 -1.72
N GLU A 192 20.55 11.86 -1.45
CA GLU A 192 19.87 13.16 -1.60
C GLU A 192 20.53 14.29 -0.80
N LYS A 193 21.40 13.97 0.16
CA LYS A 193 22.00 14.94 1.08
C LYS A 193 23.28 15.63 0.60
N GLU A 194 23.94 15.17 -0.47
CA GLU A 194 25.31 15.66 -0.75
C GLU A 194 25.47 16.64 -1.93
N PHE A 195 24.44 16.95 -2.74
CA PHE A 195 24.67 17.74 -3.96
C PHE A 195 23.81 18.99 -4.20
N PHE A 196 22.76 19.22 -3.43
CA PHE A 196 21.99 20.45 -3.55
C PHE A 196 22.20 21.30 -2.30
N GLU A 197 22.85 22.46 -2.47
CA GLU A 197 22.79 23.53 -1.46
C GLU A 197 21.31 23.76 -1.13
N GLU A 198 21.01 23.91 0.18
CA GLU A 198 19.67 24.09 0.76
C GLU A 198 18.79 25.15 0.05
N ASP A 199 19.35 25.99 -0.81
CA ASP A 199 18.69 27.09 -1.53
C ASP A 199 17.92 26.66 -2.81
N PHE A 200 17.94 25.38 -3.23
CA PHE A 200 17.17 24.91 -4.40
C PHE A 200 15.78 24.36 -4.08
N PHE A 201 15.46 24.26 -2.79
CA PHE A 201 14.18 23.76 -2.26
C PHE A 201 13.45 24.82 -1.44
N ASP A 202 13.67 26.11 -1.71
CA ASP A 202 12.79 27.13 -1.13
C ASP A 202 11.37 26.89 -1.68
N GLU A 203 10.44 26.56 -0.78
CA GLU A 203 9.00 26.38 -1.06
C GLU A 203 8.32 27.70 -1.47
N GLU A 204 9.04 28.83 -1.37
CA GLU A 204 8.57 30.17 -1.73
C GLU A 204 9.14 30.59 -3.10
N PHE A 205 8.27 30.73 -4.09
CA PHE A 205 8.58 31.16 -5.45
C PHE A 205 8.38 32.67 -5.60
N ASP A 206 9.34 33.39 -6.18
CA ASP A 206 9.26 34.82 -6.44
C ASP A 206 9.02 35.15 -7.92
N SER A 207 8.20 36.17 -8.19
CA SER A 207 8.00 36.68 -9.55
C SER A 207 9.19 37.47 -10.09
N TYR A 208 9.34 37.48 -11.40
CA TYR A 208 10.30 38.30 -12.14
C TYR A 208 9.58 39.20 -13.17
N GLY A 209 10.00 40.47 -13.26
CA GLY A 209 9.33 41.46 -14.09
C GLY A 209 9.63 42.91 -13.71
N GLU A 210 8.92 43.86 -14.32
CA GLU A 210 9.02 45.28 -14.02
C GLU A 210 7.62 45.92 -13.85
N GLY A 211 7.43 46.68 -12.77
CA GLY A 211 6.18 47.40 -12.51
C GLY A 211 5.02 46.45 -12.24
N THR A 212 3.99 46.51 -13.07
CA THR A 212 2.80 45.65 -12.99
C THR A 212 2.89 44.41 -13.89
N GLU A 213 3.90 44.33 -14.75
CA GLU A 213 4.18 43.17 -15.60
C GLU A 213 5.13 42.23 -14.84
N GLN A 214 4.56 41.23 -14.15
CA GLN A 214 5.30 40.23 -13.37
C GLN A 214 4.91 38.83 -13.84
N SER A 215 5.88 37.92 -13.84
CA SER A 215 5.66 36.52 -14.16
C SER A 215 6.29 35.65 -13.07
N LEU A 216 5.57 34.66 -12.57
CA LEU A 216 6.05 33.64 -11.64
C LEU A 216 5.92 32.28 -12.31
N TYR A 217 6.95 31.44 -12.20
CA TYR A 217 6.99 30.13 -12.83
C TYR A 217 7.35 29.05 -11.81
N ILE A 218 6.53 28.00 -11.77
CA ILE A 218 6.71 26.81 -10.94
C ILE A 218 6.87 25.62 -11.87
N TYR A 219 8.01 24.93 -11.75
CA TYR A 219 8.31 23.73 -12.50
C TYR A 219 7.76 22.49 -11.78
N SER A 220 7.09 21.59 -12.51
CA SER A 220 6.58 20.33 -11.97
C SER A 220 5.75 20.48 -10.67
N PRO A 221 4.74 21.37 -10.63
CA PRO A 221 3.88 21.50 -9.46
C PRO A 221 3.11 20.19 -9.17
N ALA A 222 3.13 19.77 -7.90
CA ALA A 222 2.38 18.61 -7.44
C ALA A 222 0.86 18.89 -7.47
N ALA A 223 0.05 17.83 -7.41
CA ALA A 223 -1.39 17.99 -7.22
C ALA A 223 -1.66 18.57 -5.82
N GLY A 224 -2.43 19.65 -5.73
CA GLY A 224 -2.66 20.32 -4.45
C GLY A 224 -2.90 21.82 -4.57
N ARG A 225 -2.90 22.48 -3.41
CA ARG A 225 -3.17 23.92 -3.29
C ARG A 225 -1.86 24.71 -3.33
N PHE A 226 -1.82 25.73 -4.17
CA PHE A 226 -0.77 26.75 -4.22
C PHE A 226 -1.33 28.07 -3.71
N ASP A 227 -0.75 28.62 -2.65
CA ASP A 227 -1.13 29.92 -2.12
C ASP A 227 -0.28 31.02 -2.76
N ILE A 228 -0.94 32.08 -3.23
CA ILE A 228 -0.32 33.13 -4.06
C ILE A 228 -0.54 34.47 -3.37
N ILE A 229 0.50 35.27 -3.24
CA ILE A 229 0.46 36.57 -2.56
C ILE A 229 0.93 37.64 -3.53
N LEU A 230 0.03 38.56 -3.89
CA LEU A 230 0.38 39.77 -4.62
C LEU A 230 0.62 40.90 -3.62
N ILE A 231 1.80 41.50 -3.67
CA ILE A 231 2.25 42.58 -2.78
C ILE A 231 2.33 43.88 -3.58
N ALA A 232 1.55 44.88 -3.19
CA ALA A 232 1.63 46.22 -3.76
C ALA A 232 2.91 46.92 -3.26
N GLU A 233 3.91 47.12 -4.12
CA GLU A 233 5.12 47.88 -3.76
C GLU A 233 4.85 49.39 -3.81
N GLU A 234 4.10 49.81 -4.83
CA GLU A 234 3.55 51.15 -4.99
C GLU A 234 2.03 51.05 -5.18
N ASP A 235 1.32 52.20 -5.13
CA ASP A 235 -0.10 52.23 -5.47
C ASP A 235 -0.26 51.73 -6.92
N PHE A 236 -1.10 50.71 -7.15
CA PHE A 236 -1.39 50.21 -8.48
C PHE A 236 -2.90 50.22 -8.79
N SER A 237 -3.23 50.30 -10.08
CA SER A 237 -4.62 50.29 -10.56
C SER A 237 -4.77 49.68 -11.94
N ASP A 238 -5.94 49.08 -12.19
CA ASP A 238 -6.33 48.46 -13.46
C ASP A 238 -5.39 47.32 -13.92
N VAL A 239 -4.87 46.53 -12.96
CA VAL A 239 -4.01 45.37 -13.22
C VAL A 239 -4.85 44.11 -13.39
N SER A 240 -4.40 43.19 -14.24
CA SER A 240 -5.00 41.87 -14.46
C SER A 240 -4.04 40.78 -13.96
N ILE A 241 -4.57 39.68 -13.44
CA ILE A 241 -3.80 38.47 -13.05
C ILE A 241 -4.40 37.24 -13.73
N VAL A 242 -3.55 36.34 -14.21
CA VAL A 242 -3.95 35.06 -14.81
C VAL A 242 -3.03 33.94 -14.29
N ALA A 243 -3.59 32.76 -14.04
CA ALA A 243 -2.84 31.54 -13.79
C ALA A 243 -3.03 30.57 -14.95
N SER A 244 -1.95 29.97 -15.43
CA SER A 244 -1.95 29.03 -16.55
C SER A 244 -1.16 27.78 -16.20
N TRP A 245 -1.72 26.60 -16.43
CA TRP A 245 -1.04 25.32 -16.26
C TRP A 245 -1.49 24.28 -17.28
N THR A 246 -0.63 23.30 -17.53
CA THR A 246 -0.92 22.19 -18.43
C THR A 246 -1.23 20.92 -17.64
N GLU A 247 -2.47 20.44 -17.70
CA GLU A 247 -2.84 19.16 -17.10
C GLU A 247 -1.96 18.03 -17.67
N ASN A 248 -1.08 17.47 -16.84
CA ASN A 248 -0.26 16.34 -17.21
C ASN A 248 -0.90 15.06 -16.67
N SER A 249 -1.70 14.42 -17.49
CA SER A 249 -2.20 13.06 -17.22
C SER A 249 -1.13 12.02 -17.54
N ARG A 250 0.10 12.15 -17.00
CA ARG A 250 0.97 10.98 -16.91
C ARG A 250 0.26 10.01 -15.97
N PRO A 251 0.04 8.74 -16.39
CA PRO A 251 -0.43 7.75 -15.44
C PRO A 251 0.55 7.78 -14.27
N GLU A 252 0.03 7.92 -13.07
CA GLU A 252 0.83 7.69 -11.87
C GLU A 252 1.60 6.38 -12.08
N PRO A 253 2.88 6.30 -11.68
CA PRO A 253 3.52 5.01 -11.56
C PRO A 253 2.53 4.12 -10.81
N GLY A 254 2.14 3.00 -11.43
CA GLY A 254 1.33 2.02 -10.70
C GLY A 254 2.09 1.67 -9.42
N PRO A 255 1.41 1.27 -8.33
CA PRO A 255 2.08 0.86 -7.10
C PRO A 255 3.19 -0.12 -7.49
N GLU A 256 4.41 0.17 -7.04
CA GLU A 256 5.55 -0.70 -7.33
C GLU A 256 5.17 -2.13 -6.96
N PRO A 257 5.37 -3.10 -7.88
CA PRO A 257 5.07 -4.48 -7.55
C PRO A 257 5.92 -4.88 -6.34
N GLU A 258 5.30 -5.53 -5.34
CA GLU A 258 6.04 -6.08 -4.20
C GLU A 258 7.20 -6.96 -4.73
N PRO A 259 8.42 -6.81 -4.18
CA PRO A 259 9.55 -7.63 -4.57
C PRO A 259 9.24 -9.12 -4.31
N GLU A 260 9.86 -10.05 -5.03
CA GLU A 260 9.71 -11.48 -4.72
C GLU A 260 10.56 -11.82 -3.48
N PRO A 261 10.15 -12.77 -2.62
CA PRO A 261 10.87 -13.07 -1.37
C PRO A 261 12.33 -13.49 -1.59
N GLN A 262 12.63 -14.08 -2.74
CA GLN A 262 13.98 -14.54 -3.13
C GLN A 262 14.93 -13.39 -3.50
N ASP A 263 14.40 -12.19 -3.73
CA ASP A 263 15.18 -11.00 -4.07
C ASP A 263 15.54 -10.16 -2.84
N ILE A 264 15.01 -10.54 -1.65
CA ILE A 264 15.34 -9.93 -0.36
C ILE A 264 16.53 -10.67 0.24
N PHE A 265 17.60 -9.93 0.54
CA PHE A 265 18.79 -10.45 1.17
C PHE A 265 18.63 -10.55 2.68
N SER A 266 19.07 -11.66 3.25
CA SER A 266 19.19 -11.82 4.71
C SER A 266 20.41 -11.04 5.23
N CYS A 267 20.45 -10.82 6.53
CA CYS A 267 21.56 -10.10 7.17
C CYS A 267 22.94 -10.80 7.01
N ASP A 268 22.97 -12.11 6.76
CA ASP A 268 24.19 -12.90 6.58
C ASP A 268 24.60 -13.11 5.12
N ASP A 269 23.76 -12.67 4.17
CA ASP A 269 24.04 -12.82 2.75
C ASP A 269 25.30 -12.05 2.34
N GLY A 270 26.22 -12.74 1.66
CA GLY A 270 27.48 -12.19 1.18
C GLY A 270 28.55 -11.96 2.26
N LEU A 271 28.26 -12.19 3.55
CA LEU A 271 29.25 -12.04 4.62
C LEU A 271 30.37 -13.06 4.51
N ASP A 272 30.11 -14.27 4.00
CA ASP A 272 31.11 -15.32 3.82
C ASP A 272 32.14 -14.95 2.75
N GLU A 273 31.69 -14.38 1.63
CA GLU A 273 32.55 -13.87 0.56
C GLU A 273 33.37 -12.67 1.04
N PHE A 274 32.73 -11.74 1.76
CA PHE A 274 33.43 -10.60 2.36
C PHE A 274 34.51 -11.05 3.35
N PHE A 275 34.16 -11.94 4.27
CA PHE A 275 35.08 -12.47 5.28
C PHE A 275 36.23 -13.24 4.63
N GLY A 276 35.93 -14.10 3.65
CA GLY A 276 36.95 -14.84 2.90
C GLY A 276 37.88 -13.94 2.07
N GLY A 277 37.40 -12.78 1.62
CA GLY A 277 38.22 -11.76 0.97
C GLY A 277 39.12 -10.99 1.94
N ALA A 278 38.63 -10.74 3.16
CA ALA A 278 39.37 -10.08 4.22
C ALA A 278 40.48 -10.97 4.82
N ASP A 279 40.25 -12.29 4.90
CA ASP A 279 41.23 -13.27 5.38
C ASP A 279 42.30 -13.55 4.31
N ILE A 280 43.30 -12.68 4.26
CA ILE A 280 44.41 -12.75 3.30
C ILE A 280 45.25 -14.02 3.49
N ASN A 281 45.33 -14.53 4.71
CA ASN A 281 46.28 -15.57 5.08
C ASN A 281 45.63 -16.97 5.07
N GLY A 282 44.29 -17.04 5.13
CA GLY A 282 43.49 -18.25 5.02
C GLY A 282 43.45 -19.08 6.30
N ASP A 283 43.65 -18.47 7.47
CA ASP A 283 43.59 -19.16 8.78
C ASP A 283 42.19 -19.13 9.40
N GLY A 284 41.22 -18.50 8.73
CA GLY A 284 39.83 -18.40 9.16
C GLY A 284 39.60 -17.37 10.25
N LEU A 285 40.57 -16.49 10.51
CA LEU A 285 40.53 -15.46 11.54
C LEU A 285 40.99 -14.13 10.94
N LEU A 286 40.39 -13.02 11.36
CA LEU A 286 40.85 -11.69 10.96
C LEU A 286 41.62 -11.04 12.10
N ASN A 287 42.92 -10.80 11.90
CA ASN A 287 43.65 -9.92 12.81
C ASN A 287 43.42 -8.43 12.48
N GLY A 288 43.79 -7.54 13.40
CA GLY A 288 43.60 -6.10 13.21
C GLY A 288 44.35 -5.46 12.03
N ASP A 289 45.32 -6.12 11.40
CA ASP A 289 45.94 -5.65 10.15
C ASP A 289 45.14 -6.09 8.92
N GLU A 290 44.51 -7.27 8.95
CA GLU A 290 43.60 -7.78 7.91
C GLU A 290 42.29 -6.99 7.90
N PHE A 291 41.68 -6.79 9.07
CA PHE A 291 40.48 -5.97 9.22
C PHE A 291 40.68 -4.52 8.73
N ARG A 292 41.85 -3.91 8.96
CA ARG A 292 42.13 -2.57 8.42
C ARG A 292 42.36 -2.53 6.91
N ARG A 293 42.68 -3.67 6.30
CA ARG A 293 42.90 -3.78 4.85
C ARG A 293 41.63 -4.11 4.09
N SER A 294 40.62 -4.66 4.76
CA SER A 294 39.29 -4.88 4.18
C SER A 294 38.48 -3.58 4.02
N ASP A 295 39.02 -2.45 4.48
CA ASP A 295 38.43 -1.10 4.35
C ASP A 295 36.99 -1.01 4.91
N PRO A 296 36.79 -1.31 6.21
CA PRO A 296 35.47 -1.28 6.83
C PRO A 296 34.94 0.17 6.90
N PRO A 297 33.62 0.36 6.96
CA PRO A 297 33.01 1.67 7.21
C PRO A 297 33.60 2.35 8.45
N GLU A 298 33.77 3.68 8.43
CA GLU A 298 34.45 4.44 9.50
C GLU A 298 33.80 4.27 10.89
N GLU A 299 32.52 3.91 10.93
CA GLU A 299 31.74 3.70 12.15
C GLU A 299 32.01 2.35 12.83
N ILE A 300 32.57 1.39 12.09
CA ILE A 300 32.82 0.03 12.56
C ILE A 300 34.29 -0.11 12.93
N THR A 301 34.54 -0.35 14.22
CA THR A 301 35.88 -0.55 14.78
C THR A 301 36.13 -2.01 15.11
N PHE A 302 37.41 -2.40 15.08
CA PHE A 302 37.84 -3.77 15.42
C PHE A 302 37.32 -4.20 16.80
N ASP A 303 37.41 -3.31 17.79
CA ASP A 303 37.00 -3.58 19.18
C ASP A 303 35.48 -3.75 19.36
N GLN A 304 34.65 -3.33 18.39
CA GLN A 304 33.20 -3.55 18.43
C GLN A 304 32.81 -4.95 17.93
N ILE A 305 33.64 -5.56 17.09
CA ILE A 305 33.40 -6.88 16.53
C ILE A 305 34.10 -7.96 17.35
N ASP A 306 35.35 -7.73 17.80
CA ASP A 306 36.10 -8.63 18.69
C ASP A 306 35.46 -8.68 20.08
N SER A 307 34.37 -9.43 20.19
CA SER A 307 33.56 -9.59 21.39
C SER A 307 34.25 -10.47 22.44
N THR A 308 35.16 -11.34 21.98
CA THR A 308 35.95 -12.22 22.84
C THR A 308 37.21 -11.56 23.41
N GLU A 309 37.58 -10.38 22.89
CA GLU A 309 38.77 -9.59 23.23
C GLU A 309 40.08 -10.38 23.11
N ASP A 310 40.13 -11.34 22.18
CA ASP A 310 41.29 -12.22 22.01
C ASP A 310 42.30 -11.70 20.96
N GLY A 311 41.94 -10.61 20.26
CA GLY A 311 42.73 -9.94 19.25
C GLY A 311 42.56 -10.51 17.85
N PHE A 312 41.61 -11.42 17.66
CA PHE A 312 41.18 -11.97 16.39
C PHE A 312 39.66 -11.84 16.26
N ILE A 313 39.19 -11.66 15.03
CA ILE A 313 37.76 -11.67 14.72
C ILE A 313 37.44 -13.00 14.04
N GLU A 314 36.51 -13.74 14.62
CA GLU A 314 35.90 -14.94 14.03
C GLU A 314 34.72 -14.57 13.12
N TYR A 315 34.39 -15.43 12.16
CA TYR A 315 33.22 -15.22 11.28
C TYR A 315 31.92 -15.09 12.08
N THR A 316 31.78 -15.88 13.14
CA THR A 316 30.64 -15.86 14.06
C THR A 316 30.47 -14.52 14.78
N GLU A 317 31.57 -13.82 15.11
CA GLU A 317 31.53 -12.49 15.70
C GLU A 317 31.02 -11.43 14.73
N VAL A 318 31.45 -11.52 13.46
CA VAL A 318 30.94 -10.64 12.40
C VAL A 318 29.44 -10.85 12.20
N VAL A 319 29.02 -12.11 12.10
CA VAL A 319 27.60 -12.47 11.96
C VAL A 319 26.79 -12.00 13.17
N ALA A 320 27.29 -12.14 14.40
CA ALA A 320 26.61 -11.66 15.61
C ALA A 320 26.40 -10.14 15.58
N HIS A 321 27.40 -9.40 15.08
CA HIS A 321 27.34 -7.95 14.99
C HIS A 321 26.36 -7.48 13.92
N VAL A 322 26.41 -8.09 12.73
CA VAL A 322 25.59 -7.69 11.57
C VAL A 322 24.15 -8.16 11.73
N CYS A 323 23.91 -9.41 12.14
CA CYS A 323 22.59 -10.03 12.26
C CYS A 323 21.88 -9.77 13.61
N ASN A 324 22.04 -8.58 14.17
CA ASN A 324 21.21 -8.18 15.31
C ASN A 324 19.82 -7.72 14.84
N CYS A 325 18.85 -7.70 15.74
CA CYS A 325 17.44 -7.41 15.41
C CYS A 325 17.27 -6.02 14.76
N GLU A 326 18.00 -5.02 15.24
CA GLU A 326 17.93 -3.65 14.74
C GLU A 326 18.44 -3.56 13.30
N ASN A 327 19.60 -4.15 13.02
CA ASN A 327 20.20 -4.18 11.69
C ASN A 327 19.37 -5.00 10.70
N GLU A 328 18.77 -6.10 11.13
CA GLU A 328 17.91 -6.95 10.30
C GLU A 328 16.63 -6.20 9.89
N LEU A 329 15.96 -5.50 10.81
CA LEU A 329 14.82 -4.64 10.48
C LEU A 329 15.22 -3.43 9.63
N THR A 330 16.37 -2.83 9.92
CA THR A 330 16.89 -1.69 9.14
C THR A 330 17.20 -2.11 7.70
N SER A 331 17.84 -3.27 7.52
CA SER A 331 18.14 -3.83 6.20
C SER A 331 16.86 -4.20 5.45
N LEU A 332 15.86 -4.76 6.14
CA LEU A 332 14.54 -5.02 5.56
C LEU A 332 13.88 -3.73 5.08
N MET A 333 13.90 -2.68 5.91
CA MET A 333 13.30 -1.38 5.62
C MET A 333 13.82 -0.77 4.31
N TYR A 334 15.13 -0.87 4.05
CA TYR A 334 15.74 -0.35 2.82
C TYR A 334 15.47 -1.20 1.56
N GLN A 335 15.04 -2.44 1.72
CA GLN A 335 14.80 -3.36 0.60
C GLN A 335 13.32 -3.43 0.18
N LEU A 336 12.41 -2.92 1.01
CA LEU A 336 10.97 -2.97 0.75
C LEU A 336 10.45 -1.65 0.17
N PRO A 337 9.38 -1.70 -0.65
CA PRO A 337 8.61 -0.52 -1.02
C PRO A 337 8.02 0.18 0.22
N GLU A 338 7.56 1.43 0.05
CA GLU A 338 6.98 2.26 1.12
C GLU A 338 5.94 1.53 1.99
N THR A 339 5.16 0.65 1.37
CA THR A 339 4.20 -0.21 2.05
C THR A 339 4.23 -1.62 1.48
N THR A 340 4.24 -2.62 2.36
CA THR A 340 4.27 -4.04 1.97
C THR A 340 3.30 -4.85 2.82
N SER A 341 2.68 -5.89 2.25
CA SER A 341 1.72 -6.71 2.99
C SER A 341 2.34 -7.49 4.15
N VAL A 342 1.58 -7.62 5.24
CA VAL A 342 1.97 -8.47 6.40
C VAL A 342 2.16 -9.93 5.99
N GLU A 343 1.38 -10.41 5.02
CA GLU A 343 1.49 -11.77 4.49
C GLU A 343 2.84 -11.99 3.82
N PHE A 344 3.28 -11.05 2.96
CA PHE A 344 4.57 -11.10 2.29
C PHE A 344 5.73 -11.12 3.28
N ILE A 345 5.78 -10.18 4.23
CA ILE A 345 6.88 -10.10 5.21
C ILE A 345 6.92 -11.36 6.09
N SER A 346 5.77 -11.97 6.37
CA SER A 346 5.70 -13.25 7.10
C SER A 346 6.26 -14.45 6.31
N THR A 347 6.52 -14.31 5.00
CA THR A 347 7.18 -15.34 4.20
C THR A 347 8.70 -15.23 4.20
N LEU A 348 9.25 -14.10 4.66
CA LEU A 348 10.68 -13.87 4.74
C LEU A 348 11.30 -14.67 5.89
N GLU A 349 12.53 -15.12 5.69
CA GLU A 349 13.30 -15.86 6.69
C GLU A 349 14.21 -14.89 7.46
N PHE A 350 13.85 -14.60 8.71
CA PHE A 350 14.66 -13.80 9.63
C PHE A 350 15.51 -14.70 10.54
N LYS A 351 16.72 -14.24 10.90
CA LYS A 351 17.55 -14.85 11.94
C LYS A 351 16.97 -14.61 13.32
N ASN A 352 16.45 -13.40 13.57
CA ASN A 352 15.81 -13.07 14.82
C ASN A 352 14.31 -13.42 14.78
N ASP A 353 13.76 -13.81 15.93
CA ASP A 353 12.32 -14.02 16.12
C ASP A 353 11.58 -12.68 16.12
N ILE A 354 11.16 -12.24 14.93
CA ILE A 354 10.44 -10.98 14.71
C ILE A 354 8.94 -11.28 14.61
N ASP A 355 8.15 -10.73 15.54
CA ASP A 355 6.69 -10.78 15.46
C ASP A 355 6.17 -9.79 14.42
N VAL A 356 6.13 -10.23 13.15
CA VAL A 356 5.66 -9.43 12.00
C VAL A 356 4.28 -8.84 12.23
N LYS A 357 3.39 -9.52 12.97
CA LYS A 357 2.02 -9.00 13.25
C LYS A 357 2.03 -7.85 14.23
N SER A 358 3.09 -7.72 15.03
CA SER A 358 3.24 -6.61 15.96
C SER A 358 3.80 -5.35 15.30
N LEU A 359 4.38 -5.48 14.11
CA LEU A 359 4.88 -4.37 13.30
C LEU A 359 3.72 -3.54 12.72
N ASP A 360 2.63 -4.19 12.33
CA ASP A 360 1.40 -3.53 11.88
C ASP A 360 0.69 -2.83 13.06
N LEU A 361 1.01 -1.55 13.27
CA LEU A 361 0.53 -0.75 14.39
C LEU A 361 -0.90 -0.26 14.15
N ASN A 362 -1.24 0.05 12.90
CA ASN A 362 -2.53 0.62 12.52
C ASN A 362 -3.60 -0.46 12.19
N LYS A 363 -3.17 -1.72 12.02
CA LYS A 363 -3.95 -2.93 11.73
C LYS A 363 -4.63 -2.94 10.36
N ASP A 364 -4.00 -2.35 9.36
CA ASP A 364 -4.49 -2.33 7.99
C ASP A 364 -4.01 -3.53 7.14
N SER A 365 -3.23 -4.45 7.74
CA SER A 365 -2.60 -5.62 7.09
C SER A 365 -1.45 -5.29 6.13
N PHE A 366 -0.98 -4.05 6.15
CA PHE A 366 0.26 -3.59 5.53
C PHE A 366 1.23 -3.12 6.62
N ILE A 367 2.50 -3.13 6.28
CA ILE A 367 3.58 -2.61 7.10
C ILE A 367 4.25 -1.52 6.28
N SER A 368 4.26 -0.32 6.84
CA SER A 368 4.94 0.84 6.27
C SER A 368 6.37 1.00 6.79
N GLU A 369 7.21 1.73 6.06
CA GLU A 369 8.55 2.11 6.52
C GLU A 369 8.53 2.72 7.94
N PHE A 370 7.60 3.66 8.17
CA PHE A 370 7.43 4.32 9.47
C PHE A 370 7.10 3.35 10.62
N GLU A 371 6.41 2.26 10.33
CA GLU A 371 6.10 1.24 11.34
C GLU A 371 7.32 0.39 11.69
N ILE A 372 8.13 0.03 10.70
CA ILE A 372 9.41 -0.67 10.91
C ILE A 372 10.37 0.23 11.69
N GLU A 373 10.53 1.49 11.28
CA GLU A 373 11.41 2.47 11.96
C GLU A 373 11.07 2.57 13.45
N LYS A 374 9.78 2.56 13.78
CA LYS A 374 9.29 2.63 15.15
C LYS A 374 9.48 1.33 15.94
N ALA A 375 9.59 0.19 15.26
CA ALA A 375 9.83 -1.11 15.88
C ALA A 375 11.31 -1.34 16.23
N ILE A 376 12.25 -0.82 15.42
CA ILE A 376 13.71 -0.93 15.61
C ILE A 376 14.15 -0.72 17.07
N PRO A 377 13.86 0.41 17.75
CA PRO A 377 14.37 0.66 19.11
C PRO A 377 13.80 -0.27 20.19
N THR A 378 12.79 -1.08 19.84
CA THR A 378 12.18 -2.08 20.73
C THR A 378 12.48 -3.51 20.30
N CYS A 379 13.22 -3.68 19.19
CA CYS A 379 13.63 -4.97 18.67
C CYS A 379 14.61 -5.63 19.64
N ILE A 380 14.38 -6.90 19.96
CA ILE A 380 15.23 -7.67 20.86
C ILE A 380 15.98 -8.70 20.03
N THR A 381 17.31 -8.63 20.02
CA THR A 381 18.16 -9.66 19.42
C THR A 381 17.95 -10.98 20.15
N THR A 382 17.44 -11.96 19.41
CA THR A 382 17.21 -13.34 19.86
C THR A 382 18.20 -14.31 19.23
N TYR A 383 18.75 -13.96 18.08
CA TYR A 383 19.79 -14.74 17.42
C TYR A 383 21.15 -14.55 18.11
N ASN A 384 21.82 -15.67 18.39
CA ASN A 384 23.16 -15.68 18.92
C ASN A 384 23.98 -16.80 18.24
N PRO A 385 24.98 -16.48 17.41
CA PRO A 385 25.76 -17.51 16.72
C PRO A 385 26.73 -18.28 17.63
N PHE A 386 26.84 -17.92 18.91
CA PHE A 386 27.58 -18.68 19.92
C PHE A 386 26.70 -19.62 20.75
N ASP A 387 25.44 -19.76 20.37
CA ASP A 387 24.41 -20.60 20.99
C ASP A 387 23.69 -21.34 19.85
N SER A 388 24.24 -22.51 19.52
CA SER A 388 23.95 -23.24 18.29
C SER A 388 22.54 -23.83 18.25
N ASP A 389 21.91 -24.07 19.40
CA ASP A 389 20.53 -24.54 19.50
C ASP A 389 19.53 -23.50 20.04
N GLY A 390 20.03 -22.33 20.48
CA GLY A 390 19.22 -21.17 20.83
C GLY A 390 18.48 -21.31 22.15
N ASP A 391 18.96 -22.15 23.06
CA ASP A 391 18.32 -22.38 24.36
C ASP A 391 18.69 -21.34 25.43
N GLY A 392 19.61 -20.43 25.10
CA GLY A 392 20.08 -19.34 25.94
C GLY A 392 21.37 -19.65 26.70
N VAL A 393 21.98 -20.82 26.50
CA VAL A 393 23.29 -21.19 27.05
C VAL A 393 24.34 -21.18 25.93
N PRO A 394 25.37 -20.31 25.98
CA PRO A 394 26.41 -20.32 24.96
C PRO A 394 27.13 -21.66 24.88
N ASP A 395 27.46 -22.12 23.67
CA ASP A 395 28.08 -23.40 23.32
C ASP A 395 29.32 -23.73 24.17
N LYS A 396 30.07 -22.72 24.58
CA LYS A 396 31.28 -22.88 25.41
C LYS A 396 30.98 -23.32 26.85
N ASP A 397 29.79 -23.00 27.33
CA ASP A 397 29.29 -23.30 28.68
C ASP A 397 28.24 -24.42 28.67
N ASP A 398 27.83 -24.87 27.48
CA ASP A 398 26.88 -25.95 27.26
C ASP A 398 27.57 -27.31 27.02
N GLN A 399 27.09 -28.35 27.70
CA GLN A 399 27.56 -29.72 27.49
C GLN A 399 26.89 -30.41 26.29
N PHE A 400 25.73 -29.92 25.85
CA PHE A 400 25.04 -30.39 24.65
C PHE A 400 24.69 -29.24 23.69
N PRO A 401 25.68 -28.61 23.02
CA PRO A 401 25.49 -27.40 22.20
C PRO A 401 24.60 -27.53 20.94
N ASN A 402 23.85 -28.61 20.78
CA ASN A 402 22.96 -28.81 19.63
C ASN A 402 21.62 -29.42 20.06
N ASP A 403 21.35 -29.48 21.36
CA ASP A 403 20.15 -30.05 21.95
C ASP A 403 19.52 -29.02 22.91
N PRO A 404 18.53 -28.23 22.45
CA PRO A 404 17.99 -27.12 23.24
C PRO A 404 17.20 -27.59 24.48
N ASP A 405 16.96 -28.88 24.60
CA ASP A 405 16.32 -29.50 25.76
C ASP A 405 17.34 -29.98 26.81
N GLU A 406 18.66 -29.88 26.58
CA GLU A 406 19.72 -30.37 27.47
C GLU A 406 20.90 -29.42 27.61
N GLN A 407 21.24 -29.02 28.84
CA GLN A 407 22.34 -28.07 29.07
C GLN A 407 23.48 -28.63 29.93
N VAL A 408 23.18 -29.66 30.72
CA VAL A 408 24.03 -30.13 31.81
C VAL A 408 24.02 -31.65 31.86
N ASP A 409 25.21 -32.24 31.94
CA ASP A 409 25.42 -33.62 32.38
C ASP A 409 26.13 -33.58 33.74
N GLY A 410 25.38 -33.83 34.81
CA GLY A 410 25.82 -33.71 36.18
C GLY A 410 26.77 -34.82 36.63
N ASP A 411 26.74 -35.98 35.99
CA ASP A 411 27.52 -37.15 36.38
C ASP A 411 28.52 -37.67 35.33
N GLY A 412 28.53 -37.05 34.16
CA GLY A 412 29.50 -37.23 33.09
C GLY A 412 29.31 -38.53 32.32
N ASP A 413 28.10 -39.08 32.26
CA ASP A 413 27.79 -40.33 31.56
C ASP A 413 27.41 -40.13 30.07
N GLY A 414 27.28 -38.88 29.64
CA GLY A 414 26.97 -38.46 28.27
C GLY A 414 25.47 -38.39 27.96
N ILE A 415 24.60 -38.49 28.96
CA ILE A 415 23.15 -38.23 28.86
C ILE A 415 22.84 -36.98 29.70
N GLY A 416 22.12 -36.03 29.12
CA GLY A 416 21.76 -34.80 29.82
C GLY A 416 20.82 -35.04 31.00
N ASP A 417 20.89 -34.14 31.98
CA ASP A 417 20.16 -34.22 33.24
C ASP A 417 18.63 -34.22 33.05
N ASN A 418 18.09 -33.67 31.95
CA ASN A 418 16.64 -33.65 31.70
C ASN A 418 16.13 -34.99 31.15
N ALA A 419 16.95 -35.70 30.38
CA ALA A 419 16.70 -37.04 29.84
C ALA A 419 17.13 -38.15 30.81
N ASP A 420 17.98 -37.85 31.79
CA ASP A 420 18.44 -38.81 32.78
C ASP A 420 17.39 -39.05 33.89
N PHE A 421 17.09 -40.33 34.13
CA PHE A 421 16.22 -40.74 35.23
C PHE A 421 16.89 -40.55 36.61
N ALA A 422 18.21 -40.54 36.66
CA ALA A 422 18.96 -40.37 37.89
C ALA A 422 20.18 -39.45 37.70
N PRO A 423 19.98 -38.11 37.61
CA PRO A 423 20.96 -37.08 37.20
C PRO A 423 22.21 -36.88 38.10
N SER A 424 22.52 -37.85 38.95
CA SER A 424 23.64 -37.80 39.89
C SER A 424 24.37 -39.15 39.98
N VAL A 425 23.96 -40.12 39.16
CA VAL A 425 24.47 -41.49 39.15
C VAL A 425 24.46 -42.01 37.72
N ALA A 426 25.66 -42.03 37.13
CA ALA A 426 25.88 -42.54 35.79
C ALA A 426 25.08 -43.82 35.51
N ASN A 427 24.33 -43.82 34.42
CA ASN A 427 23.39 -44.86 34.04
C ASN A 427 24.05 -46.24 33.93
N ASP A 428 25.33 -46.30 33.56
CA ASP A 428 26.14 -47.52 33.59
C ASP A 428 26.21 -48.19 34.96
N VAL A 429 26.21 -47.40 36.05
CA VAL A 429 26.18 -47.89 37.43
C VAL A 429 24.80 -48.44 37.77
N ILE A 430 23.73 -47.79 37.30
CA ILE A 430 22.34 -48.21 37.53
C ILE A 430 22.04 -49.52 36.78
N TYR A 431 22.38 -49.59 35.49
CA TYR A 431 22.24 -50.80 34.69
C TYR A 431 23.12 -51.93 35.22
N GLY A 432 24.35 -51.62 35.67
CA GLY A 432 25.25 -52.58 36.31
C GLY A 432 24.68 -53.16 37.61
N ALA A 433 24.14 -52.30 38.49
CA ALA A 433 23.52 -52.72 39.75
C ALA A 433 22.22 -53.50 39.51
N GLY A 434 21.37 -53.03 38.59
CA GLY A 434 20.14 -53.71 38.18
C GLY A 434 20.41 -55.10 37.59
N GLY A 435 21.40 -55.21 36.72
CA GLY A 435 21.87 -56.49 36.16
C GLY A 435 22.40 -57.44 37.23
N ALA A 436 23.19 -56.95 38.18
CA ALA A 436 23.70 -57.76 39.29
C ALA A 436 22.56 -58.26 40.20
N VAL A 437 21.59 -57.41 40.54
CA VAL A 437 20.41 -57.79 41.32
C VAL A 437 19.55 -58.79 40.54
N LEU A 438 19.35 -58.61 39.24
CA LEU A 438 18.63 -59.54 38.38
C LEU A 438 19.30 -60.92 38.38
N ILE A 439 20.63 -60.98 38.25
CA ILE A 439 21.39 -62.24 38.32
C ILE A 439 21.24 -62.91 39.68
N VAL A 440 21.26 -62.15 40.78
CA VAL A 440 21.04 -62.67 42.13
C VAL A 440 19.60 -63.18 42.30
N LEU A 441 18.60 -62.47 41.76
CA LEU A 441 17.19 -62.87 41.78
C LEU A 441 16.96 -64.13 40.94
N ILE A 442 17.55 -64.22 39.74
CA ILE A 442 17.51 -65.43 38.91
C ILE A 442 18.22 -66.59 39.63
N GLY A 443 19.36 -66.34 40.28
CA GLY A 443 20.07 -67.33 41.08
C GLY A 443 19.25 -67.85 42.26
N LEU A 444 18.54 -66.95 42.96
CA LEU A 444 17.61 -67.30 44.04
C LEU A 444 16.40 -68.07 43.52
N LEU A 445 15.81 -67.66 42.40
CA LEU A 445 14.71 -68.36 41.75
C LEU A 445 15.11 -69.80 41.38
N VAL A 446 16.29 -69.98 40.80
CA VAL A 446 16.85 -71.30 40.47
C VAL A 446 17.10 -72.13 41.74
N LEU A 447 17.54 -71.51 42.84
CA LEU A 447 17.67 -72.18 44.15
C LEU A 447 16.32 -72.62 44.73
N PHE A 448 15.27 -71.80 44.61
CA PHE A 448 13.91 -72.17 45.03
C PHE A 448 13.33 -73.29 44.17
N LEU A 449 13.52 -73.25 42.85
CA LEU A 449 13.11 -74.30 41.92
C LEU A 449 13.86 -75.62 42.16
N ARG A 450 15.13 -75.55 42.62
CA ARG A 450 15.94 -76.73 42.95
C ARG A 450 15.71 -77.25 44.37
N GLY A 451 15.25 -76.40 45.29
CA GLY A 451 14.96 -76.72 46.71
C GLY A 451 13.61 -77.39 46.95
N GLY A 452 12.70 -77.39 45.97
CA GLY A 452 11.38 -78.05 46.03
C GLY A 452 11.39 -79.56 45.71
N GLY A 453 12.55 -80.20 45.63
CA GLY A 453 12.70 -81.62 45.29
C GLY A 453 12.41 -82.56 46.45
N GLY A 454 11.13 -82.70 46.83
CA GLY A 454 10.67 -83.52 47.96
C GLY A 454 9.36 -84.28 47.70
N ASN A 455 9.36 -85.14 46.67
CA ASN A 455 8.60 -86.39 46.56
C ASN A 455 7.10 -86.40 46.98
N ALA A 456 6.20 -86.14 46.04
CA ALA A 456 4.89 -86.81 46.01
C ALA A 456 4.41 -86.92 44.55
N ASN A 457 4.61 -88.13 44.03
CA ASN A 457 4.16 -88.62 42.74
C ASN A 457 2.65 -88.44 42.47
N HIS A 458 2.36 -88.48 41.18
CA HIS A 458 1.05 -88.81 40.60
C HIS A 458 -0.07 -87.81 40.87
N ARG A 459 -0.01 -86.65 40.22
CA ARG A 459 -1.22 -85.86 39.92
C ARG A 459 -1.08 -84.77 38.86
N MET A 460 0.01 -84.76 38.09
CA MET A 460 0.27 -83.75 37.06
C MET A 460 0.35 -84.34 35.64
N GLU A 461 -0.13 -85.57 35.43
CA GLU A 461 -0.32 -86.15 34.08
C GLU A 461 -1.78 -86.03 33.59
N GLU A 462 -2.74 -85.69 34.47
CA GLU A 462 -4.14 -85.44 34.06
C GLU A 462 -4.41 -83.96 33.71
N GLU A 463 -3.56 -83.02 34.13
CA GLU A 463 -3.70 -81.59 33.80
C GLU A 463 -2.83 -81.13 32.63
N TRP A 464 -1.79 -81.88 32.27
CA TRP A 464 -1.03 -81.67 31.03
C TRP A 464 -1.85 -82.03 29.77
N ASN A 465 -2.76 -83.00 29.87
CA ASN A 465 -3.68 -83.34 28.77
C ASN A 465 -4.82 -82.32 28.57
N LYS A 466 -4.95 -81.31 29.44
CA LYS A 466 -5.89 -80.19 29.22
C LYS A 466 -5.23 -78.96 28.59
N ALA A 467 -3.90 -78.83 28.67
CA ALA A 467 -3.17 -77.80 27.97
C ALA A 467 -3.03 -78.11 26.47
N ASP A 468 -2.89 -79.39 26.10
CA ASP A 468 -2.88 -79.80 24.68
C ASP A 468 -4.24 -79.60 24.00
N ALA A 469 -5.35 -79.78 24.71
CA ALA A 469 -6.69 -79.56 24.15
C ALA A 469 -7.03 -78.07 23.92
N PHE A 470 -6.39 -77.14 24.65
CA PHE A 470 -6.55 -75.70 24.42
C PHE A 470 -5.69 -75.21 23.24
N SER A 471 -4.51 -75.82 23.05
CA SER A 471 -3.63 -75.59 21.90
C SER A 471 -4.25 -76.11 20.59
N GLU A 472 -4.90 -77.28 20.59
CA GLU A 472 -5.58 -77.83 19.40
C GLU A 472 -6.88 -77.07 19.03
N GLN A 473 -7.56 -76.43 19.99
CA GLN A 473 -8.72 -75.60 19.70
C GLN A 473 -8.36 -74.21 19.13
N MET A 474 -7.14 -73.71 19.39
CA MET A 474 -6.63 -72.46 18.78
C MET A 474 -5.92 -72.68 17.44
N LEU A 475 -5.40 -73.88 17.18
CA LEU A 475 -4.79 -74.26 15.89
C LEU A 475 -5.78 -74.81 14.85
N GLY A 476 -7.04 -75.07 15.24
CA GLY A 476 -8.10 -75.56 14.36
C GLY A 476 -8.96 -74.47 13.68
N MET A 477 -8.64 -73.19 13.88
CA MET A 477 -9.49 -72.08 13.40
C MET A 477 -8.82 -71.18 12.37
N ASN A 478 -7.89 -71.72 11.56
CA ASN A 478 -7.36 -70.94 10.43
C ASN A 478 -6.96 -71.77 9.20
N ASP A 479 -7.83 -72.69 8.78
CA ASP A 479 -7.81 -73.17 7.40
C ASP A 479 -9.23 -73.48 6.89
N GLN A 480 -9.95 -72.41 6.55
CA GLN A 480 -10.86 -72.41 5.40
C GLN A 480 -11.02 -70.98 4.85
N PHE A 481 -10.38 -70.76 3.68
CA PHE A 481 -10.59 -69.71 2.66
C PHE A 481 -9.79 -68.39 2.70
N THR A 482 -8.60 -68.40 2.05
CA THR A 482 -8.12 -67.52 0.92
C THR A 482 -8.84 -66.17 0.69
N THR A 483 -8.16 -65.02 0.49
CA THR A 483 -7.45 -64.62 -0.76
C THR A 483 -6.72 -63.24 -0.63
N THR A 484 -5.42 -63.16 -1.02
CA THR A 484 -4.52 -62.03 -1.52
C THR A 484 -4.44 -60.67 -0.79
N THR A 485 -3.30 -59.95 -0.70
CA THR A 485 -2.09 -59.85 -1.56
C THR A 485 -0.86 -59.39 -0.77
N GLU A 486 0.32 -59.86 -1.18
CA GLU A 486 1.66 -59.60 -0.61
C GLU A 486 2.24 -58.21 -0.94
N LEU A 487 3.04 -57.67 0.00
CA LEU A 487 4.05 -56.64 -0.20
C LEU A 487 5.42 -57.30 -0.43
N PRO A 488 6.26 -56.85 -1.39
CA PRO A 488 7.64 -57.28 -1.46
C PRO A 488 8.64 -56.20 -0.99
N ASP A 489 9.67 -56.68 -0.30
CA ASP A 489 10.87 -55.96 0.12
C ASP A 489 11.85 -55.66 -1.04
N ALA A 490 12.71 -54.67 -0.77
CA ALA A 490 13.64 -53.99 -1.67
C ALA A 490 14.82 -54.82 -2.20
N PRO A 491 15.44 -54.37 -3.31
CA PRO A 491 16.87 -54.58 -3.53
C PRO A 491 17.66 -53.31 -3.89
N GLN A 492 18.97 -53.42 -3.62
CA GLN A 492 20.04 -52.44 -3.68
C GLN A 492 20.58 -52.13 -5.10
N LEU A 493 21.33 -51.02 -5.15
CA LEU A 493 22.03 -50.35 -6.26
C LEU A 493 23.02 -51.21 -7.07
N GLU A 494 23.12 -50.95 -8.39
CA GLU A 494 24.36 -50.44 -9.04
C GLU A 494 24.22 -50.19 -10.57
N ARG A 495 24.66 -48.98 -10.99
CA ARG A 495 25.52 -48.63 -12.14
C ARG A 495 25.12 -49.03 -13.59
N ILE A 496 24.94 -48.03 -14.47
CA ILE A 496 25.86 -47.67 -15.60
C ILE A 496 25.20 -46.67 -16.58
N THR A 497 25.99 -45.63 -16.89
CA THR A 497 25.91 -44.65 -17.97
C THR A 497 25.70 -45.22 -19.37
N THR A 498 24.92 -44.57 -20.25
CA THR A 498 25.38 -44.04 -21.57
C THR A 498 24.26 -43.35 -22.36
N GLU A 499 24.68 -42.30 -23.06
CA GLU A 499 24.03 -41.32 -23.92
C GLU A 499 23.14 -41.79 -25.11
N SER A 500 22.20 -40.89 -25.46
CA SER A 500 21.85 -40.36 -26.80
C SER A 500 20.77 -41.00 -27.71
N THR A 501 19.71 -40.20 -27.89
CA THR A 501 18.99 -39.76 -29.13
C THR A 501 17.55 -40.25 -29.48
N VAL A 502 16.61 -39.27 -29.39
CA VAL A 502 15.56 -38.81 -30.35
C VAL A 502 14.43 -39.78 -30.79
N ASP A 503 13.16 -39.58 -30.37
CA ASP A 503 12.07 -38.80 -31.04
C ASP A 503 10.64 -39.08 -30.48
N GLU A 504 9.76 -38.06 -30.56
CA GLU A 504 8.31 -37.86 -30.29
C GLU A 504 7.36 -39.05 -29.93
N SER A 505 6.32 -38.94 -29.07
CA SER A 505 5.16 -38.01 -28.93
C SER A 505 4.31 -38.46 -27.69
N PRO A 506 3.15 -37.88 -27.23
CA PRO A 506 2.58 -36.52 -27.25
C PRO A 506 2.26 -35.95 -25.83
N ALA A 507 1.86 -34.67 -25.78
CA ALA A 507 1.58 -33.86 -24.58
C ALA A 507 0.14 -33.92 -24.03
N GLN A 508 0.01 -33.66 -22.73
CA GLN A 508 -1.19 -33.26 -21.95
C GLN A 508 -0.71 -32.37 -20.77
N PRO A 509 -1.55 -31.47 -20.22
CA PRO A 509 -1.42 -30.03 -20.41
C PRO A 509 -0.77 -29.26 -19.26
N VAL A 510 -0.22 -28.10 -19.66
CA VAL A 510 0.32 -27.01 -18.83
C VAL A 510 -0.84 -26.07 -18.47
N TYR A 511 -0.94 -25.68 -17.20
CA TYR A 511 -1.68 -24.49 -16.79
C TYR A 511 -0.71 -23.32 -16.78
N ASP A 512 -1.03 -22.34 -17.63
CA ASP A 512 -0.29 -21.11 -17.91
C ASP A 512 -1.22 -19.95 -17.51
N PHE A 513 -0.76 -19.10 -16.61
CA PHE A 513 -1.36 -17.80 -16.34
C PHE A 513 -0.31 -16.73 -16.65
N GLY A 514 -0.17 -16.46 -17.95
CA GLY A 514 0.46 -15.27 -18.50
C GLY A 514 -0.55 -14.16 -18.77
N GLN A 515 -0.12 -12.94 -18.49
CA GLN A 515 -0.84 -11.67 -18.48
C GLN A 515 -1.22 -11.11 -19.88
N ALA A 516 -2.02 -10.03 -19.81
CA ALA A 516 -1.98 -8.80 -20.63
C ALA A 516 -2.93 -8.60 -21.84
N TYR A 517 -3.86 -7.65 -21.62
CA TYR A 517 -4.36 -6.51 -22.44
C TYR A 517 -4.58 -6.62 -23.96
N ILE A 518 -5.79 -6.26 -24.43
CA ILE A 518 -6.07 -5.26 -25.49
C ILE A 518 -7.49 -4.67 -25.30
N GLU A 519 -7.60 -3.34 -25.39
CA GLU A 519 -8.84 -2.55 -25.48
C GLU A 519 -9.70 -2.89 -26.71
N GLN A 520 -11.03 -2.98 -26.55
CA GLN A 520 -12.03 -2.29 -27.40
C GLN A 520 -13.47 -2.69 -27.02
N ALA A 521 -14.29 -1.67 -26.87
CA ALA A 521 -15.73 -1.74 -26.63
C ALA A 521 -16.48 -2.67 -27.61
N VAL A 522 -17.36 -3.54 -27.09
CA VAL A 522 -18.72 -3.84 -27.61
C VAL A 522 -19.47 -4.64 -26.52
N THR A 523 -20.67 -4.16 -26.17
CA THR A 523 -21.75 -4.81 -25.40
C THR A 523 -21.67 -6.32 -25.18
N ALA A 524 -21.56 -6.74 -23.92
CA ALA A 524 -21.99 -8.07 -23.45
C ALA A 524 -22.59 -7.93 -22.06
N GLN A 525 -23.87 -8.29 -21.90
CA GLN A 525 -24.47 -8.51 -20.58
C GLN A 525 -23.65 -9.59 -19.87
N ALA A 526 -22.97 -9.24 -18.79
CA ALA A 526 -22.34 -10.24 -17.92
C ALA A 526 -23.46 -11.07 -17.27
N GLU A 527 -23.62 -12.32 -17.72
CA GLU A 527 -24.38 -13.31 -16.96
C GLU A 527 -23.56 -13.67 -15.72
N PHE A 528 -23.91 -13.07 -14.59
CA PHE A 528 -23.36 -13.46 -13.30
C PHE A 528 -23.82 -14.89 -12.95
N ASP A 529 -22.87 -15.75 -12.57
CA ASP A 529 -23.16 -17.09 -12.07
C ASP A 529 -24.06 -17.04 -10.84
N ALA A 530 -24.96 -18.03 -10.74
CA ALA A 530 -25.87 -18.13 -9.60
C ALA A 530 -25.10 -18.30 -8.28
N PRO A 531 -25.56 -17.68 -7.18
CA PRO A 531 -24.91 -17.84 -5.87
C PRO A 531 -24.86 -19.31 -5.45
N SER A 532 -23.86 -19.67 -4.64
CA SER A 532 -23.78 -21.01 -4.04
C SER A 532 -25.03 -21.33 -3.23
N SER A 533 -25.50 -22.58 -3.26
CA SER A 533 -26.62 -23.04 -2.43
C SER A 533 -26.32 -22.98 -0.93
N SER A 534 -25.05 -22.85 -0.54
CA SER A 534 -24.61 -22.65 0.85
C SER A 534 -24.81 -21.23 1.38
N LEU A 535 -25.02 -20.23 0.51
CA LEU A 535 -25.37 -18.88 0.93
C LEU A 535 -26.82 -18.85 1.43
N MET A 536 -27.07 -18.10 2.50
CA MET A 536 -28.41 -17.87 3.03
C MET A 536 -28.85 -16.43 2.73
N GLY A 537 -30.06 -16.29 2.18
CA GLY A 537 -30.67 -14.99 1.91
C GLY A 537 -31.59 -14.50 3.02
N MET A 538 -32.11 -13.29 2.88
CA MET A 538 -33.14 -12.75 3.77
C MET A 538 -34.53 -13.26 3.36
N MET A 539 -35.38 -13.61 4.31
CA MET A 539 -36.76 -14.01 4.01
C MET A 539 -37.64 -12.80 3.66
N ASP A 540 -38.38 -12.90 2.56
CA ASP A 540 -39.39 -11.93 2.15
C ASP A 540 -40.74 -12.13 2.88
N GLY A 541 -41.64 -11.16 2.77
CA GLY A 541 -42.98 -11.21 3.40
C GLY A 541 -43.90 -12.32 2.89
N GLY A 542 -43.49 -13.06 1.85
CA GLY A 542 -44.16 -14.24 1.32
C GLY A 542 -43.53 -15.58 1.77
N GLY A 543 -42.46 -15.54 2.57
CA GLY A 543 -41.76 -16.72 3.10
C GLY A 543 -40.70 -17.30 2.16
N ARG A 544 -40.24 -16.55 1.15
CA ARG A 544 -39.18 -16.97 0.22
C ARG A 544 -37.85 -16.33 0.61
N GLU A 545 -36.75 -17.03 0.41
CA GLU A 545 -35.42 -16.45 0.62
C GLU A 545 -35.01 -15.61 -0.59
N ARG A 546 -34.41 -14.43 -0.33
CA ARG A 546 -33.87 -13.50 -1.33
C ARG A 546 -32.44 -13.09 -1.00
N ILE A 547 -31.58 -13.05 -2.00
CA ILE A 547 -30.20 -12.57 -1.88
C ILE A 547 -29.83 -11.71 -3.08
N GLU A 548 -28.99 -10.71 -2.86
CA GLU A 548 -28.35 -9.96 -3.93
C GLU A 548 -26.93 -10.52 -4.11
N TYR A 549 -26.61 -11.01 -5.31
CA TYR A 549 -25.31 -11.62 -5.59
C TYR A 549 -24.82 -11.30 -7.01
N PRO A 550 -23.59 -10.77 -7.16
CA PRO A 550 -22.67 -10.30 -6.11
C PRO A 550 -23.24 -9.15 -5.27
N PRO A 551 -22.74 -8.88 -4.05
CA PRO A 551 -23.22 -7.76 -3.23
C PRO A 551 -23.13 -6.43 -3.98
N LYS A 552 -24.17 -5.58 -3.86
CA LYS A 552 -24.31 -4.29 -4.57
C LYS A 552 -24.38 -4.37 -6.10
N SER A 553 -24.60 -5.56 -6.68
CA SER A 553 -24.71 -5.73 -8.15
C SER A 553 -26.10 -5.41 -8.73
N GLY A 554 -27.11 -5.23 -7.89
CA GLY A 554 -28.51 -5.12 -8.31
C GLY A 554 -29.14 -6.43 -8.80
N ASN A 555 -28.39 -7.54 -8.87
CA ASN A 555 -28.91 -8.84 -9.28
C ASN A 555 -29.54 -9.58 -8.10
N LEU A 556 -30.86 -9.62 -8.06
CA LEU A 556 -31.64 -10.33 -7.05
C LEU A 556 -31.89 -11.78 -7.46
N TRP A 557 -31.78 -12.65 -6.48
CA TRP A 557 -32.04 -14.09 -6.61
C TRP A 557 -33.00 -14.52 -5.51
N HIS A 558 -33.89 -15.47 -5.81
CA HIS A 558 -34.83 -16.02 -4.86
C HIS A 558 -34.86 -17.55 -4.88
N ARG A 559 -35.30 -18.16 -3.77
CA ARG A 559 -35.63 -19.59 -3.69
C ARG A 559 -36.74 -19.87 -2.68
N ASP A 560 -37.49 -20.95 -2.92
CA ASP A 560 -38.65 -21.32 -2.10
C ASP A 560 -38.28 -22.29 -0.97
N GLU A 561 -37.19 -23.06 -1.12
CA GLU A 561 -36.68 -23.99 -0.10
C GLU A 561 -35.14 -23.84 0.05
N PRO A 562 -34.57 -23.97 1.27
CA PRO A 562 -33.13 -23.73 1.51
C PRO A 562 -32.17 -24.62 0.71
N ASP A 563 -32.61 -25.81 0.30
CA ASP A 563 -31.78 -26.78 -0.43
C ASP A 563 -31.94 -26.67 -1.96
N THR A 564 -32.72 -25.69 -2.43
CA THR A 564 -32.96 -25.50 -3.87
C THR A 564 -32.00 -24.49 -4.49
N PRO A 565 -31.65 -24.65 -5.79
CA PRO A 565 -30.84 -23.67 -6.51
C PRO A 565 -31.50 -22.29 -6.52
N TRP A 566 -30.67 -21.25 -6.52
CA TRP A 566 -31.12 -19.87 -6.64
C TRP A 566 -31.71 -19.59 -8.03
N ILE A 567 -32.84 -18.87 -8.06
CA ILE A 567 -33.56 -18.46 -9.27
C ILE A 567 -33.40 -16.94 -9.42
N LYS A 568 -32.96 -16.46 -10.58
CA LYS A 568 -32.81 -15.03 -10.85
C LYS A 568 -34.18 -14.34 -10.93
N ASP A 569 -34.38 -13.27 -10.18
CA ASP A 569 -35.61 -12.44 -10.21
C ASP A 569 -35.74 -11.62 -11.50
#